data_AF-A0A2X3HYX9-F1
#
_entry.id   AF-A0A2X3HYX9-F1
#
_cell.length_a   1.000
_cell.length_b   1.000
_cell.length_c   1.000
_cell.angle_alpha   90.00
_cell.angle_beta   90.00
_cell.angle_gamma   90.00
#
_symmetry.space_group_name_H-M   'P 1'
#
loop_
_entity.id
_entity.type
_entity.pdbx_description
1 polymer ?
#
loop_
_entity_poly.entity_id
_entity_poly.type
_entity_poly.pdbx_seq_one_letter_code
_entity_poly.pdbx_strand_id
1 'polypeptide(L)'
;MTYFSEIFKNEIQLSEDECCIIFDFGCYFPYSKSNELTFNFSLGMEKFKDFKINNRYRNKYYQTISKKYGRKISKLGYPYVMKLNEQAPILLTLNIGIKDKYITLVFPIHTKMTKDKPISALKFHYIFDKNEFYFISYEKTQDCAYHQHIWSSYKSEDKLKKNEIVLNVSNIIDDSNTIVYEDIIEPHELALQNLIL
;
A
#
# COMPACT_ATOMS: atom_id res chain seq x y z
N MET A 1 -8.63 -15.05 -16.48
CA MET A 1 -7.79 -14.74 -15.30
C MET A 1 -6.92 -13.55 -15.65
N THR A 2 -6.69 -12.62 -14.73
CA THR A 2 -5.77 -11.49 -14.98
C THR A 2 -4.33 -11.94 -14.85
N TYR A 3 -3.41 -11.23 -15.51
CA TYR A 3 -1.96 -11.43 -15.36
C TYR A 3 -1.51 -11.44 -13.89
N PHE A 4 -2.06 -10.55 -13.06
CA PHE A 4 -1.75 -10.51 -11.63
C PHE A 4 -2.31 -11.71 -10.86
N SER A 5 -3.47 -12.25 -11.26
CA SER A 5 -4.01 -13.47 -10.66
C SER A 5 -3.05 -14.65 -10.82
N GLU A 6 -2.42 -14.76 -11.99
CA GLU A 6 -1.46 -15.84 -12.29
C GLU A 6 -0.18 -15.68 -11.48
N ILE A 7 0.34 -14.45 -11.38
CA ILE A 7 1.50 -14.18 -10.52
C ILE A 7 1.17 -14.53 -9.06
N PHE A 8 0.00 -14.13 -8.57
CA PHE A 8 -0.43 -14.44 -7.20
C PHE A 8 -0.39 -15.94 -6.92
N LYS A 9 -1.01 -16.76 -7.77
CA LYS A 9 -1.01 -18.22 -7.59
C LYS A 9 0.39 -18.84 -7.61
N ASN A 10 1.35 -18.20 -8.28
CA ASN A 10 2.73 -18.67 -8.34
C ASN A 10 3.58 -18.24 -7.13
N GLU A 11 3.22 -17.15 -6.45
CA GLU A 11 3.99 -16.56 -5.36
C GLU A 11 3.38 -16.86 -3.98
N ILE A 12 2.06 -17.05 -3.90
CA ILE A 12 1.29 -17.13 -2.66
C ILE A 12 0.27 -18.26 -2.77
N GLN A 13 0.24 -19.11 -1.75
CA GLN A 13 -0.79 -20.13 -1.57
C GLN A 13 -1.54 -19.80 -0.29
N LEU A 14 -2.83 -19.48 -0.41
CA LEU A 14 -3.69 -19.21 0.75
C LEU A 14 -4.37 -20.50 1.22
N SER A 15 -4.40 -20.69 2.53
CA SER A 15 -5.28 -21.65 3.19
C SER A 15 -6.73 -21.14 3.20
N GLU A 16 -7.70 -22.02 3.49
CA GLU A 16 -9.14 -21.66 3.48
C GLU A 16 -9.53 -20.57 4.50
N ASP A 17 -8.74 -20.42 5.55
CA ASP A 17 -8.92 -19.45 6.63
C ASP A 17 -8.03 -18.21 6.47
N GLU A 18 -7.35 -18.05 5.33
CA GLU A 18 -6.39 -16.98 5.07
C GLU A 18 -6.87 -15.99 4.00
N CYS A 19 -6.44 -14.76 4.14
CA CYS A 19 -6.60 -13.68 3.17
C CYS A 19 -5.28 -12.94 2.97
N CYS A 20 -5.19 -12.13 1.91
CA CYS A 20 -3.97 -11.40 1.58
C CYS A 20 -4.27 -9.96 1.17
N ILE A 21 -3.64 -9.02 1.85
CA ILE A 21 -3.49 -7.65 1.34
C ILE A 21 -2.18 -7.54 0.57
N ILE A 22 -2.22 -6.95 -0.62
CA ILE A 22 -1.03 -6.65 -1.41
C ILE A 22 -0.75 -5.17 -1.28
N PHE A 23 0.37 -4.85 -0.64
CA PHE A 23 0.87 -3.49 -0.56
C PHE A 23 1.73 -3.18 -1.78
N ASP A 24 1.20 -2.34 -2.65
CA ASP A 24 1.88 -1.81 -3.82
C ASP A 24 2.42 -0.42 -3.50
N PHE A 25 3.49 -0.39 -2.73
CA PHE A 25 4.11 0.85 -2.28
C PHE A 25 5.11 1.37 -3.31
N GLY A 26 4.96 2.65 -3.67
CA GLY A 26 5.97 3.36 -4.42
C GLY A 26 6.09 4.83 -4.08
N CYS A 27 7.24 5.38 -4.43
CA CYS A 27 7.53 6.79 -4.28
C CYS A 27 8.31 7.31 -5.48
N TYR A 28 7.93 8.49 -5.96
CA TYR A 28 8.73 9.25 -6.90
C TYR A 28 9.87 9.94 -6.17
N PHE A 29 11.09 9.44 -6.37
CA PHE A 29 12.34 9.91 -5.81
C PHE A 29 13.23 10.51 -6.91
N PRO A 30 13.19 11.84 -7.13
CA PRO A 30 13.85 12.50 -8.26
C PRO A 30 15.37 12.64 -8.11
N TYR A 31 15.93 12.24 -6.97
CA TYR A 31 17.34 12.44 -6.66
C TYR A 31 18.21 11.34 -7.28
N SER A 32 19.42 11.71 -7.70
CA SER A 32 20.35 10.82 -8.42
C SER A 32 20.88 9.66 -7.58
N LYS A 33 20.86 9.79 -6.25
CA LYS A 33 21.39 8.81 -5.30
C LYS A 33 20.27 8.00 -4.64
N SER A 34 19.69 7.05 -5.38
CA SER A 34 18.61 6.18 -4.88
C SER A 34 19.00 5.33 -3.67
N ASN A 35 20.30 5.12 -3.42
CA ASN A 35 20.81 4.45 -2.23
C ASN A 35 20.67 5.28 -0.94
N GLU A 36 20.37 6.58 -1.05
CA GLU A 36 20.10 7.46 0.09
C GLU A 36 18.62 7.46 0.47
N LEU A 37 17.74 6.83 -0.32
CA LEU A 37 16.32 6.73 -0.02
C LEU A 37 16.07 5.88 1.24
N THR A 38 15.42 6.50 2.22
CA THR A 38 14.77 5.79 3.32
C THR A 38 13.33 5.54 2.90
N PHE A 39 12.99 4.27 2.66
CA PHE A 39 11.62 3.84 2.36
C PHE A 39 11.37 2.47 2.98
N ASN A 40 10.66 2.45 4.11
CA ASN A 40 10.35 1.22 4.83
C ASN A 40 8.98 1.33 5.50
N PHE A 41 8.47 0.22 6.00
CA PHE A 41 7.16 0.17 6.61
C PHE A 41 7.05 -0.90 7.72
N SER A 42 6.03 -0.76 8.55
CA SER A 42 5.61 -1.73 9.56
C SER A 42 4.09 -1.79 9.67
N LEU A 43 3.57 -2.90 10.18
CA LEU A 43 2.15 -3.10 10.47
C LEU A 43 1.99 -3.40 11.96
N GLY A 44 1.31 -2.51 12.69
CA GLY A 44 1.25 -2.56 14.15
C GLY A 44 2.65 -2.59 14.75
N MET A 45 2.94 -3.63 15.54
CA MET A 45 4.27 -3.84 16.12
C MET A 45 5.24 -4.62 15.22
N GLU A 46 4.77 -5.17 14.10
CA GLU A 46 5.56 -6.01 13.22
C GLU A 46 6.45 -5.18 12.29
N LYS A 47 7.77 -5.38 12.41
CA LYS A 47 8.76 -4.75 11.54
C LYS A 47 9.24 -5.74 10.49
N PHE A 48 9.08 -5.40 9.22
CA PHE A 48 9.51 -6.24 8.10
C PHE A 48 10.97 -5.97 7.74
N LYS A 49 11.70 -7.05 7.44
CA LYS A 49 13.11 -6.98 6.98
C LYS A 49 13.33 -7.74 5.68
N ASP A 50 12.33 -8.47 5.24
CA ASP A 50 12.28 -9.31 4.06
C ASP A 50 11.69 -8.57 2.86
N PHE A 51 12.13 -7.34 2.64
CA PHE A 51 11.77 -6.56 1.46
C PHE A 51 13.00 -5.98 0.77
N LYS A 52 12.80 -5.50 -0.46
CA LYS A 52 13.80 -4.79 -1.23
C LYS A 52 13.17 -3.57 -1.89
N ILE A 53 13.88 -2.44 -1.87
CA ILE A 53 13.59 -1.28 -2.71
C ILE A 53 14.09 -1.58 -4.13
N ASN A 54 13.21 -1.47 -5.12
CA ASN A 54 13.49 -1.79 -6.51
C ASN A 54 12.72 -0.87 -7.48
N ASN A 55 12.91 -1.08 -8.79
CA ASN A 55 12.19 -0.38 -9.84
C ASN A 55 11.27 -1.37 -10.57
N ARG A 56 10.13 -1.71 -9.98
CA ARG A 56 9.18 -2.63 -10.62
C ARG A 56 8.49 -2.00 -11.84
N TYR A 57 8.34 -0.68 -11.82
CA TYR A 57 7.83 0.10 -12.96
C TYR A 57 8.99 0.70 -13.77
N ARG A 58 8.73 1.02 -15.04
CA ARG A 58 9.77 1.50 -15.99
C ARG A 58 10.41 2.85 -15.61
N ASN A 59 9.74 3.65 -14.78
CA ASN A 59 10.24 4.96 -14.39
C ASN A 59 11.40 4.80 -13.39
N LYS A 60 12.62 5.17 -13.80
CA LYS A 60 13.83 5.05 -12.97
C LYS A 60 13.81 5.88 -11.67
N TYR A 61 12.99 6.92 -11.63
CA TYR A 61 12.80 7.74 -10.43
C TYR A 61 11.70 7.19 -9.53
N TYR A 62 10.95 6.19 -9.97
CA TYR A 62 9.87 5.60 -9.19
C TYR A 62 10.35 4.34 -8.49
N GLN A 63 10.65 4.47 -7.19
CA GLN A 63 11.11 3.37 -6.35
C GLN A 63 9.91 2.66 -5.74
N THR A 64 9.97 1.34 -5.64
CA THR A 64 8.92 0.51 -5.06
C THR A 64 9.46 -0.44 -4.01
N ILE A 65 8.61 -0.84 -3.07
CA ILE A 65 8.91 -1.92 -2.13
C ILE A 65 8.37 -3.24 -2.69
N SER A 66 9.16 -4.31 -2.60
CA SER A 66 8.67 -5.66 -2.89
C SER A 66 9.21 -6.68 -1.91
N LYS A 67 8.40 -7.69 -1.59
CA LYS A 67 8.79 -8.79 -0.70
C LYS A 67 9.91 -9.63 -1.30
N LYS A 68 10.81 -10.11 -0.46
CA LYS A 68 11.98 -10.90 -0.82
C LYS A 68 11.81 -12.33 -0.28
N TYR A 69 11.69 -13.29 -1.19
CA TYR A 69 11.68 -14.72 -0.91
C TYR A 69 13.07 -15.30 -1.17
N GLY A 70 14.02 -15.02 -0.27
CA GLY A 70 15.43 -15.40 -0.46
C GLY A 70 16.05 -14.69 -1.67
N ARG A 71 16.32 -15.42 -2.76
CA ARG A 71 16.86 -14.84 -4.00
C ARG A 71 15.78 -14.26 -4.92
N LYS A 72 14.53 -14.67 -4.76
CA LYS A 72 13.39 -14.19 -5.56
C LYS A 72 12.82 -12.92 -4.94
N ILE A 73 12.29 -12.05 -5.79
CA ILE A 73 11.60 -10.82 -5.40
C ILE A 73 10.18 -10.91 -5.97
N SER A 74 9.18 -10.60 -5.16
CA SER A 74 7.78 -10.61 -5.57
C SER A 74 7.54 -9.62 -6.71
N LYS A 75 6.74 -10.03 -7.70
CA LYS A 75 6.26 -9.15 -8.77
C LYS A 75 4.99 -8.40 -8.39
N LEU A 76 4.33 -8.78 -7.28
CA LEU A 76 3.09 -8.15 -6.79
C LEU A 76 3.33 -6.95 -5.88
N GLY A 77 4.56 -6.76 -5.39
CA GLY A 77 4.86 -5.75 -4.37
C GLY A 77 5.13 -6.45 -3.06
N TYR A 78 4.46 -6.04 -1.99
CA TYR A 78 4.57 -6.71 -0.70
C TYR A 78 3.24 -7.37 -0.30
N PRO A 79 3.06 -8.67 -0.59
CA PRO A 79 1.92 -9.43 -0.08
C PRO A 79 2.08 -9.71 1.42
N TYR A 80 1.02 -9.47 2.18
CA TYR A 80 0.90 -9.76 3.59
C TYR A 80 -0.32 -10.66 3.80
N VAL A 81 -0.06 -11.89 4.25
CA VAL A 81 -1.07 -12.93 4.50
C VAL A 81 -1.46 -12.90 5.97
N MET A 82 -2.76 -12.95 6.25
CA MET A 82 -3.31 -13.00 7.61
C MET A 82 -4.52 -13.93 7.66
N LYS A 83 -4.99 -14.27 8.85
CA LYS A 83 -6.23 -15.05 9.00
C LYS A 83 -7.46 -14.17 8.75
N LEU A 84 -8.51 -14.76 8.17
CA LEU A 84 -9.77 -14.08 7.89
C LEU A 84 -10.43 -13.50 9.16
N ASN A 85 -10.22 -14.13 10.31
CA ASN A 85 -10.73 -13.66 11.61
C ASN A 85 -9.78 -12.64 12.31
N GLU A 86 -8.61 -12.35 11.75
CA GLU A 86 -7.59 -11.46 12.31
C GLU A 86 -7.47 -10.14 11.52
N GLN A 87 -8.60 -9.63 11.03
CA GLN A 87 -8.66 -8.40 10.22
C GLN A 87 -9.05 -7.17 11.04
N ALA A 88 -8.76 -7.16 12.34
CA ALA A 88 -8.98 -5.96 13.17
C ALA A 88 -8.15 -4.78 12.64
N PRO A 89 -8.59 -3.52 12.83
CA PRO A 89 -7.82 -2.35 12.40
C PRO A 89 -6.37 -2.39 12.89
N ILE A 90 -5.43 -2.17 11.97
CA ILE A 90 -3.99 -2.21 12.21
C ILE A 90 -3.33 -0.93 11.71
N LEU A 91 -2.32 -0.45 12.44
CA LEU A 91 -1.58 0.76 12.06
C LEU A 91 -0.52 0.43 11.00
N LEU A 92 -0.67 0.95 9.79
CA LEU A 92 0.43 1.02 8.82
C LEU A 92 1.30 2.22 9.15
N THR A 93 2.59 1.97 9.34
CA THR A 93 3.59 3.04 9.51
C THR A 93 4.53 3.02 8.31
N LEU A 94 4.73 4.17 7.66
CA LEU A 94 5.65 4.37 6.54
C LEU A 94 6.72 5.38 6.94
N ASN A 95 8.00 5.02 6.81
CA ASN A 95 9.12 5.95 6.96
C ASN A 95 9.66 6.30 5.58
N ILE A 96 9.62 7.58 5.23
CA ILE A 96 9.95 8.08 3.89
C ILE A 96 10.85 9.31 3.99
N GLY A 97 12.01 9.27 3.33
CA GLY A 97 12.95 10.39 3.35
C GLY A 97 14.32 10.07 2.77
N ILE A 98 15.34 10.80 3.22
CA ILE A 98 16.72 10.70 2.77
C ILE A 98 17.61 10.40 3.99
N LYS A 99 18.19 9.19 4.03
CA LYS A 99 19.01 8.69 5.14
C LYS A 99 18.28 8.80 6.49
N ASP A 100 18.88 9.48 7.45
CA ASP A 100 18.38 9.75 8.79
C ASP A 100 17.29 10.83 8.82
N LYS A 101 17.11 11.58 7.74
CA LYS A 101 16.09 12.63 7.62
C LYS A 101 14.86 12.08 6.92
N TYR A 102 13.89 11.60 7.69
CA TYR A 102 12.64 11.08 7.17
C TYR A 102 11.45 11.53 8.00
N ILE A 103 10.28 11.49 7.37
CA ILE A 103 8.99 11.62 8.06
C ILE A 103 8.43 10.22 8.30
N THR A 104 7.67 10.09 9.39
CA THR A 104 6.91 8.88 9.71
C THR A 104 5.43 9.16 9.51
N LEU A 105 4.79 8.45 8.59
CA LEU A 105 3.36 8.55 8.32
C LEU A 105 2.64 7.35 8.92
N VAL A 106 1.62 7.57 9.75
CA VAL A 106 0.88 6.50 10.43
C VAL A 106 -0.58 6.54 10.04
N PHE A 107 -1.10 5.42 9.54
CA PHE A 107 -2.48 5.29 9.06
C PHE A 107 -3.17 4.07 9.71
N PRO A 108 -4.41 4.21 10.21
CA PRO A 108 -5.23 3.05 10.50
C PRO A 108 -5.70 2.40 9.20
N ILE A 109 -5.48 1.09 9.07
CA ILE A 109 -5.95 0.28 7.95
C ILE A 109 -6.91 -0.79 8.47
N HIS A 110 -8.01 -1.00 7.76
CA HIS A 110 -8.98 -2.03 8.09
C HIS A 110 -9.41 -2.78 6.83
N THR A 111 -9.20 -4.09 6.80
CA THR A 111 -9.63 -4.94 5.67
C THR A 111 -10.86 -5.75 6.04
N LYS A 112 -11.73 -6.02 5.07
CA LYS A 112 -12.97 -6.79 5.26
C LYS A 112 -13.05 -7.95 4.25
N MET A 113 -11.93 -8.60 4.00
CA MET A 113 -11.83 -9.71 3.05
C MET A 113 -12.65 -10.91 3.54
N THR A 114 -13.21 -11.66 2.61
CA THR A 114 -14.04 -12.84 2.88
C THR A 114 -13.49 -14.06 2.16
N LYS A 115 -14.07 -15.24 2.38
CA LYS A 115 -13.69 -16.45 1.63
C LYS A 115 -13.88 -16.28 0.12
N ASP A 116 -14.95 -15.59 -0.30
CA ASP A 116 -15.27 -15.35 -1.71
C ASP A 116 -14.40 -14.27 -2.34
N LYS A 117 -13.95 -13.31 -1.52
CA LYS A 117 -13.09 -12.20 -1.92
C LYS A 117 -11.89 -12.10 -0.95
N PRO A 118 -10.91 -13.03 -1.04
CA PRO A 118 -9.87 -13.17 -0.02
C PRO A 118 -8.67 -12.24 -0.23
N ILE A 119 -8.73 -11.32 -1.18
CA ILE A 119 -7.59 -10.49 -1.56
C ILE A 119 -7.98 -9.02 -1.54
N SER A 120 -7.07 -8.14 -1.13
CA SER A 120 -7.19 -6.71 -1.34
C SER A 120 -5.86 -6.17 -1.88
N ALA A 121 -5.92 -5.02 -2.56
CA ALA A 121 -4.74 -4.35 -3.07
C ALA A 121 -4.77 -2.89 -2.64
N LEU A 122 -3.69 -2.45 -1.99
CA LEU A 122 -3.53 -1.07 -1.57
C LEU A 122 -2.27 -0.50 -2.21
N LYS A 123 -2.48 0.41 -3.17
CA LYS A 123 -1.39 1.18 -3.77
C LYS A 123 -1.10 2.39 -2.91
N PHE A 124 0.16 2.74 -2.78
CA PHE A 124 0.60 3.97 -2.16
C PHE A 124 1.58 4.68 -3.09
N HIS A 125 1.36 5.97 -3.27
CA HIS A 125 2.19 6.82 -4.10
C HIS A 125 2.62 8.03 -3.30
N TYR A 126 3.92 8.17 -3.08
CA TYR A 126 4.51 9.37 -2.47
C TYR A 126 5.25 10.21 -3.51
N ILE A 127 5.07 11.53 -3.48
CA ILE A 127 5.67 12.48 -4.42
C ILE A 127 6.59 13.42 -3.64
N PHE A 128 7.91 13.18 -3.72
CA PHE A 128 8.90 13.93 -2.94
C PHE A 128 8.87 15.44 -3.20
N ASP A 129 8.76 15.88 -4.46
CA ASP A 129 8.80 17.31 -4.82
C ASP A 129 7.64 18.12 -4.23
N LYS A 130 6.52 17.46 -3.96
CA LYS A 130 5.30 18.11 -3.45
C LYS A 130 5.03 17.83 -1.98
N ASN A 131 5.76 16.89 -1.38
CA ASN A 131 5.43 16.34 -0.07
C ASN A 131 3.96 15.86 0.01
N GLU A 132 3.48 15.27 -1.08
CA GLU A 132 2.12 14.78 -1.25
C GLU A 132 2.10 13.27 -1.40
N PHE A 133 1.02 12.64 -0.97
CA PHE A 133 0.80 11.23 -1.23
C PHE A 133 -0.67 10.91 -1.41
N TYR A 134 -0.91 9.72 -1.97
CA TYR A 134 -2.23 9.14 -2.00
C TYR A 134 -2.17 7.61 -1.97
N PHE A 135 -3.26 7.02 -1.48
CA PHE A 135 -3.55 5.61 -1.60
C PHE A 135 -4.62 5.36 -2.66
N ILE A 136 -4.56 4.20 -3.31
CA ILE A 136 -5.62 3.72 -4.21
C ILE A 136 -5.97 2.29 -3.88
N SER A 137 -7.26 2.00 -3.78
CA SER A 137 -7.82 0.66 -3.83
C SER A 137 -8.86 0.56 -4.94
N TYR A 138 -9.04 -0.63 -5.48
CA TYR A 138 -10.02 -0.89 -6.54
C TYR A 138 -11.13 -1.80 -6.02
N GLU A 139 -12.36 -1.44 -6.35
CA GLU A 139 -13.55 -2.25 -6.14
C GLU A 139 -14.05 -2.76 -7.49
N LYS A 140 -14.41 -4.04 -7.57
CA LYS A 140 -15.11 -4.60 -8.74
C LYS A 140 -16.61 -4.53 -8.51
N THR A 141 -17.30 -3.70 -9.28
CA THR A 141 -18.75 -3.53 -9.19
C THR A 141 -19.51 -4.60 -9.98
N GLN A 142 -20.81 -4.71 -9.72
CA GLN A 142 -21.70 -5.74 -10.31
C GLN A 142 -21.80 -5.63 -11.84
N ASP A 143 -21.67 -4.42 -12.39
CA ASP A 143 -21.60 -4.13 -13.84
C ASP A 143 -20.24 -4.47 -14.48
N CYS A 144 -19.36 -5.14 -13.72
CA CYS A 144 -18.01 -5.48 -14.14
C CYS A 144 -17.11 -4.27 -14.42
N ALA A 145 -17.44 -3.07 -13.92
CA ALA A 145 -16.52 -1.93 -13.91
C ALA A 145 -15.56 -2.00 -12.70
N TYR A 146 -14.44 -1.26 -12.78
CA TYR A 146 -13.56 -1.04 -11.64
C TYR A 146 -13.77 0.38 -11.13
N HIS A 147 -14.15 0.51 -9.87
CA HIS A 147 -14.21 1.80 -9.19
C HIS A 147 -12.95 2.02 -8.36
N GLN A 148 -12.38 3.21 -8.50
CA GLN A 148 -11.24 3.65 -7.71
C GLN A 148 -11.73 4.32 -6.44
N HIS A 149 -11.10 3.97 -5.32
CA HIS A 149 -11.23 4.63 -4.04
C HIS A 149 -9.87 5.22 -3.69
N ILE A 150 -9.83 6.52 -3.39
CA ILE A 150 -8.59 7.27 -3.23
C ILE A 150 -8.60 7.96 -1.86
N TRP A 151 -7.47 7.87 -1.16
CA TRP A 151 -7.22 8.61 0.08
C TRP A 151 -5.98 9.47 -0.12
N SER A 152 -6.09 10.80 -0.10
CA SER A 152 -4.99 11.72 -0.44
C SER A 152 -4.64 12.66 0.70
N SER A 153 -3.38 13.09 0.75
CA SER A 153 -2.91 14.14 1.68
C SER A 153 -3.27 15.56 1.24
N TYR A 154 -3.86 15.70 0.05
CA TYR A 154 -4.16 16.97 -0.60
C TYR A 154 -5.55 16.93 -1.23
N LYS A 155 -6.14 18.11 -1.41
CA LYS A 155 -7.38 18.28 -2.18
C LYS A 155 -7.04 18.39 -3.65
N SER A 156 -7.64 17.55 -4.49
CA SER A 156 -7.62 17.77 -5.93
C SER A 156 -8.34 19.09 -6.25
N GLU A 157 -7.85 19.83 -7.26
CA GLU A 157 -8.50 21.05 -7.75
C GLU A 157 -9.83 20.73 -8.47
N ASP A 158 -9.98 19.51 -8.96
CA ASP A 158 -11.24 19.00 -9.48
C ASP A 158 -12.23 18.75 -8.33
N LYS A 159 -13.54 18.93 -8.60
CA LYS A 159 -14.60 18.56 -7.64
C LYS A 159 -14.34 17.12 -7.16
N LEU A 160 -14.10 16.95 -5.86
CA LEU A 160 -13.89 15.67 -5.21
C LEU A 160 -14.90 14.65 -5.75
N LYS A 161 -14.39 13.58 -6.35
CA LYS A 161 -15.26 12.48 -6.78
C LYS A 161 -15.82 11.80 -5.53
N LYS A 162 -16.98 11.15 -5.67
CA LYS A 162 -17.67 10.48 -4.56
C LYS A 162 -16.81 9.48 -3.76
N ASN A 163 -15.73 8.97 -4.36
CA ASN A 163 -14.87 7.94 -3.80
C ASN A 163 -13.48 8.47 -3.39
N GLU A 164 -13.34 9.79 -3.23
CA GLU A 164 -12.08 10.43 -2.84
C GLU A 164 -12.22 11.01 -1.42
N ILE A 165 -11.28 10.66 -0.55
CA ILE A 165 -11.19 11.12 0.84
C ILE A 165 -9.89 11.89 0.99
N VAL A 166 -9.98 13.09 1.54
CA VAL A 166 -8.80 13.87 1.94
C VAL A 166 -8.52 13.53 3.38
N LEU A 167 -7.34 12.97 3.64
CA LEU A 167 -6.96 12.46 4.95
C LEU A 167 -6.72 13.62 5.93
N ASN A 168 -7.37 13.54 7.08
CA ASN A 168 -7.21 14.46 8.18
C ASN A 168 -6.08 14.00 9.11
N VAL A 169 -5.31 14.97 9.58
CA VAL A 169 -4.23 14.73 10.53
C VAL A 169 -4.80 14.79 11.94
N SER A 170 -4.71 13.68 12.66
CA SER A 170 -5.11 13.60 14.07
C SER A 170 -4.07 14.23 15.01
N ASN A 171 -2.79 14.02 14.72
CA ASN A 171 -1.70 14.44 15.57
C ASN A 171 -0.39 14.58 14.77
N ILE A 172 0.44 15.53 15.19
CA ILE A 172 1.82 15.69 14.72
C ILE A 172 2.71 15.60 15.96
N ILE A 173 3.60 14.62 15.99
CA ILE A 173 4.57 14.43 17.06
C ILE A 173 5.87 15.06 16.58
N ASP A 174 6.06 16.34 16.93
CA ASP A 174 7.15 17.18 16.44
C ASP A 174 8.54 16.61 16.75
N ASP A 175 8.72 16.05 17.95
CA ASP A 175 9.99 15.46 18.39
C ASP A 175 10.44 14.25 17.53
N SER A 176 9.52 13.63 16.78
CA SER A 176 9.78 12.43 15.98
C SER A 176 9.41 12.56 14.50
N ASN A 177 9.13 13.77 13.99
CA ASN A 177 8.65 14.01 12.63
C ASN A 177 7.53 13.04 12.19
N THR A 178 6.63 12.72 13.13
CA THR A 178 5.60 11.70 12.93
C THR A 178 4.24 12.37 12.73
N ILE A 179 3.55 11.99 11.67
CA ILE A 179 2.21 12.47 11.33
C ILE A 179 1.25 11.28 11.43
N VAL A 180 0.23 11.41 12.27
CA VAL A 180 -0.78 10.37 12.51
C VAL A 180 -2.10 10.82 11.91
N TYR A 181 -2.67 9.99 11.03
CA TYR A 181 -3.94 10.27 10.36
C TYR A 181 -5.11 9.61 11.09
N GLU A 182 -6.27 10.28 11.12
CA GLU A 182 -7.49 9.75 11.77
C GLU A 182 -8.30 8.83 10.86
N ASP A 183 -8.37 9.15 9.57
CA ASP A 183 -9.23 8.42 8.64
C ASP A 183 -8.74 7.00 8.40
N ILE A 184 -9.66 6.04 8.53
CA ILE A 184 -9.38 4.63 8.27
C ILE A 184 -9.31 4.40 6.77
N ILE A 185 -8.18 3.87 6.32
CA ILE A 185 -8.02 3.36 4.96
C ILE A 185 -8.65 1.97 4.91
N GLU A 186 -9.66 1.79 4.07
CA GLU A 186 -10.35 0.52 3.90
C GLU A 186 -10.11 -0.02 2.48
N PRO A 187 -9.04 -0.81 2.27
CA PRO A 187 -8.80 -1.48 1.00
C PRO A 187 -9.95 -2.45 0.68
N HIS A 188 -10.49 -2.33 -0.53
CA HIS A 188 -11.62 -3.11 -1.00
C HIS A 188 -11.20 -4.53 -1.34
N GLU A 189 -12.05 -5.47 -0.94
CA GLU A 189 -11.83 -6.88 -1.15
C GLU A 189 -12.24 -7.33 -2.56
N LEU A 190 -11.47 -8.26 -3.11
CA LEU A 190 -11.52 -8.73 -4.48
C LEU A 190 -11.46 -10.26 -4.51
N ALA A 191 -12.26 -10.84 -5.40
CA ALA A 191 -12.02 -12.19 -5.85
C ALA A 191 -10.69 -12.24 -6.62
N LEU A 192 -9.95 -13.34 -6.52
CA LEU A 192 -8.61 -13.46 -7.11
C LEU A 192 -8.58 -13.14 -8.60
N GLN A 193 -9.57 -13.60 -9.37
CA GLN A 193 -9.65 -13.31 -10.82
C GLN A 193 -9.80 -11.82 -11.15
N ASN A 194 -10.17 -10.99 -10.18
CA ASN A 194 -10.36 -9.55 -10.32
C ASN A 194 -9.16 -8.75 -9.77
N LEU A 195 -8.08 -9.42 -9.39
CA LEU A 195 -6.89 -8.75 -8.86
C LEU A 195 -6.31 -7.78 -9.91
N ILE A 196 -6.18 -6.52 -9.50
CA ILE A 196 -5.55 -5.42 -10.23
C ILE A 196 -4.56 -4.69 -9.33
N LEU A 197 -3.39 -4.37 -9.90
CA LEU A 197 -2.28 -3.62 -9.31
C LEU A 197 -1.79 -2.55 -10.29
#